data_AF-A0A7W6D7G8-F1
#
_entry.id   AF-A0A7W6D7G8-F1
#
_cell.length_a   1.000
_cell.length_b   1.000
_cell.length_c   1.000
_cell.angle_alpha   90.00
_cell.angle_beta   90.00
_cell.angle_gamma   90.00
#
_symmetry.space_group_name_H-M   'P 1'
#
loop_
_entity.id
_entity.type
_entity.pdbx_description
1 polymer ?
#
loop_
_entity_poly.entity_id
_entity_poly.type
_entity_poly.pdbx_seq_one_letter_code
_entity_poly.pdbx_strand_id
1 'polypeptide(L)'
;MTQVPQTDGTHVFPDDHDQRGSFSPDELSLIHEMMNAAVAECGVSAPGDTAHALGRAVIRLFRNGVRDPAIAAQMLTKAFKRA
;
A
#
# COMPACT_ATOMS: atom_id res chain seq x y z
N MET A 1 -21.44 34.02 -35.71
CA MET A 1 -21.53 34.39 -34.28
C MET A 1 -20.35 33.73 -33.60
N THR A 2 -19.34 34.53 -33.28
CA THR A 2 -18.06 34.12 -32.68
C THR A 2 -18.11 34.44 -31.18
N GLN A 3 -17.26 33.78 -30.36
CA GLN A 3 -16.96 34.03 -28.93
C GLN A 3 -17.84 33.20 -27.96
N VAL A 4 -17.37 32.44 -26.95
CA VAL A 4 -16.08 32.23 -26.25
C VAL A 4 -16.18 30.89 -25.47
N PRO A 5 -15.10 30.13 -25.24
CA PRO A 5 -15.11 29.07 -24.24
C PRO A 5 -15.10 29.68 -22.84
N GLN A 6 -16.13 29.40 -22.03
CA GLN A 6 -16.17 29.73 -20.61
C GLN A 6 -15.11 28.91 -19.90
N THR A 7 -14.01 29.57 -19.54
CA THR A 7 -13.05 29.11 -18.53
C THR A 7 -13.52 29.71 -17.21
N ASP A 8 -14.10 28.88 -16.35
CA ASP A 8 -14.34 29.24 -14.96
C ASP A 8 -13.66 28.19 -14.08
N GLY A 9 -12.85 28.66 -13.13
CA GLY A 9 -12.23 27.81 -12.13
C GLY A 9 -10.81 27.33 -12.46
N THR A 10 -9.89 28.28 -12.57
CA THR A 10 -8.45 28.08 -12.43
C THR A 10 -8.12 27.20 -11.22
N HIS A 11 -7.89 25.90 -11.42
CA HIS A 11 -7.10 25.08 -10.50
C HIS A 11 -5.62 25.25 -10.91
N VAL A 12 -4.97 26.28 -10.34
CA VAL A 12 -3.56 26.65 -10.55
C VAL A 12 -2.57 25.80 -9.75
N PHE A 13 -3.03 24.69 -9.20
CA PHE A 13 -2.16 23.66 -8.66
C PHE A 13 -2.47 22.40 -9.45
N PRO A 14 -1.52 21.82 -10.21
CA PRO A 14 -1.61 20.41 -10.51
C PRO A 14 -1.72 19.74 -9.14
N ASP A 15 -2.93 19.28 -8.83
CA ASP A 15 -3.21 18.53 -7.62
C ASP A 15 -2.43 17.22 -7.76
N ASP A 16 -1.15 17.27 -7.41
CA ASP A 16 -0.25 16.12 -7.21
C ASP A 16 -0.69 15.30 -5.97
N HIS A 17 -1.98 15.41 -5.62
CA HIS A 17 -2.65 14.78 -4.50
C HIS A 17 -3.38 13.49 -4.92
N ASP A 18 -3.50 13.22 -6.23
CA ASP A 18 -4.07 11.97 -6.77
C ASP A 18 -3.08 10.80 -6.81
N GLN A 19 -1.82 10.97 -6.40
CA GLN A 19 -0.84 9.86 -6.34
C GLN A 19 -0.68 9.22 -4.96
N ARG A 20 -1.49 9.62 -3.96
CA ARG A 20 -1.76 8.78 -2.78
C ARG A 20 -2.88 7.82 -3.15
N GLY A 21 -2.59 6.92 -4.09
CA GLY A 21 -3.55 5.98 -4.67
C GLY A 21 -4.47 5.41 -3.60
N SER A 22 -5.75 5.77 -3.68
CA SER A 22 -6.77 5.16 -2.85
C SER A 22 -6.82 3.69 -3.22
N PHE A 23 -6.44 2.81 -2.28
CA PHE A 23 -6.51 1.37 -2.52
C PHE A 23 -7.97 1.00 -2.79
N SER A 24 -8.20 0.31 -3.90
CA SER A 24 -9.49 -0.31 -4.18
C SER A 24 -9.83 -1.30 -3.06
N PRO A 25 -11.12 -1.60 -2.79
CA PRO A 25 -11.50 -2.58 -1.77
C PRO A 25 -10.88 -3.96 -2.02
N ASP A 26 -10.65 -4.33 -3.27
CA ASP A 26 -9.93 -5.54 -3.68
C ASP A 26 -8.44 -5.49 -3.27
N GLU A 27 -7.79 -4.35 -3.49
CA GLU A 27 -6.39 -4.13 -3.12
C GLU A 27 -6.20 -4.11 -1.60
N LEU A 28 -7.15 -3.52 -0.87
CA LEU A 28 -7.16 -3.57 0.60
C LEU A 28 -7.32 -5.01 1.11
N SER A 29 -8.18 -5.80 0.47
CA SER A 29 -8.37 -7.21 0.82
C SER A 29 -7.08 -8.00 0.62
N LEU A 30 -6.40 -7.76 -0.52
CA LEU A 30 -5.11 -8.37 -0.82
C LEU A 30 -4.03 -7.94 0.18
N ILE A 31 -3.90 -6.64 0.47
CA ILE A 31 -2.95 -6.11 1.47
C ILE A 31 -3.19 -6.76 2.85
N HIS A 32 -4.45 -6.92 3.23
CA HIS A 32 -4.82 -7.54 4.50
C HIS A 32 -4.44 -9.03 4.53
N GLU A 33 -4.64 -9.75 3.42
CA GLU A 33 -4.23 -11.15 3.27
C GLU A 33 -2.70 -11.29 3.34
N MET A 34 -1.96 -10.44 2.65
CA MET A 34 -0.50 -10.39 2.70
C MET A 34 0.03 -10.11 4.12
N MET A 35 -0.63 -9.20 4.84
CA MET A 35 -0.29 -8.89 6.22
C MET A 35 -0.55 -10.08 7.14
N ASN A 36 -1.70 -10.76 6.99
CA ASN A 36 -2.04 -11.93 7.80
C ASN A 36 -1.06 -13.09 7.56
N ALA A 37 -0.71 -13.35 6.29
CA ALA A 37 0.29 -14.36 5.93
C ALA A 37 1.68 -14.05 6.52
N ALA A 38 2.11 -12.79 6.44
CA ALA A 38 3.40 -12.36 7.00
C ALA A 38 3.43 -12.43 8.54
N VAL A 39 2.32 -12.10 9.21
CA VAL A 39 2.20 -12.24 10.68
C VAL A 39 2.25 -13.70 11.10
N ALA A 40 1.54 -14.59 10.39
CA ALA A 40 1.55 -16.03 10.66
C ALA A 40 2.96 -16.64 10.48
N GLU A 41 3.67 -16.27 9.41
CA GLU A 41 5.01 -16.79 9.09
C GLU A 41 6.12 -16.22 10.01
N CYS A 42 5.98 -14.95 10.40
CA CYS A 42 6.94 -14.26 11.26
C CYS A 42 6.68 -14.48 12.76
N GLY A 43 5.51 -15.01 13.14
CA GLY A 43 5.14 -15.26 14.54
C GLY A 43 4.97 -13.99 15.36
N VAL A 44 4.66 -12.86 14.73
CA VAL A 44 4.51 -11.56 15.42
C VAL A 44 3.18 -11.55 16.16
N SER A 45 3.20 -11.97 17.43
CA SER A 45 1.99 -12.21 18.21
C SER A 45 1.38 -10.96 18.89
N ALA A 46 1.93 -9.75 18.65
CA ALA A 46 1.48 -8.55 19.37
C ALA A 46 1.44 -7.28 18.50
N PRO A 47 0.46 -6.38 18.71
CA PRO A 47 0.53 -5.02 18.19
C PRO A 47 1.71 -4.31 18.86
N GLY A 48 2.70 -3.95 18.05
CA GLY A 48 3.91 -3.28 18.50
C GLY A 48 4.66 -2.67 17.32
N ASP A 49 5.83 -2.09 17.59
CA ASP A 49 6.64 -1.42 16.56
C ASP A 49 6.95 -2.36 15.37
N THR A 50 7.17 -3.64 15.66
CA THR A 50 7.38 -4.69 14.64
C THR A 50 6.18 -4.90 13.72
N ALA A 51 4.95 -4.92 14.27
CA ALA A 51 3.74 -5.07 13.46
C ALA A 51 3.51 -3.83 12.58
N HIS A 52 3.83 -2.64 13.10
CA HIS A 52 3.74 -1.41 12.33
C HIS A 52 4.79 -1.37 11.21
N ALA A 53 6.03 -1.76 11.49
CA ALA A 53 7.08 -1.90 10.48
C ALA A 53 6.72 -2.94 9.39
N LEU A 54 6.10 -4.05 9.80
CA LEU A 54 5.63 -5.10 8.89
C LEU A 54 4.52 -4.58 7.97
N GLY A 55 3.51 -3.87 8.51
CA GLY A 55 2.45 -3.25 7.70
C GLY A 55 3.00 -2.24 6.68
N ARG A 56 3.97 -1.40 7.06
CA ARG A 56 4.63 -0.48 6.12
C ARG A 56 5.39 -1.22 5.02
N ALA A 57 6.03 -2.34 5.36
CA ALA A 57 6.77 -3.15 4.41
C ALA A 57 5.84 -3.87 3.42
N VAL A 58 4.68 -4.39 3.88
CA VAL A 58 3.63 -4.96 3.02
C VAL A 58 3.14 -3.92 2.01
N ILE A 59 2.79 -2.71 2.47
CA ILE A 59 2.32 -1.64 1.59
C ILE A 59 3.38 -1.26 0.55
N ARG A 60 4.67 -1.25 0.94
CA ARG A 60 5.77 -0.97 0.02
C ARG A 60 5.94 -2.08 -1.01
N LEU A 61 5.81 -3.34 -0.62
CA LEU A 61 5.84 -4.49 -1.55
C LEU A 61 4.67 -4.42 -2.55
N PHE A 62 3.48 -4.11 -2.06
CA PHE A 62 2.30 -3.94 -2.90
C PHE A 62 2.48 -2.82 -3.94
N ARG A 63 2.99 -1.66 -3.50
CA ARG A 63 3.30 -0.54 -4.41
C ARG A 63 4.40 -0.87 -5.43
N ASN A 64 5.31 -1.78 -5.09
CA ASN A 64 6.32 -2.29 -6.01
C ASN A 64 5.78 -3.36 -6.98
N GLY A 65 4.48 -3.70 -6.91
CA GLY A 65 3.83 -4.66 -7.80
C GLY A 65 3.80 -6.10 -7.28
N VAL A 66 4.24 -6.36 -6.05
CA VAL A 66 4.11 -7.68 -5.42
C VAL A 66 2.66 -7.86 -4.97
N ARG A 67 1.95 -8.74 -5.67
CA ARG A 67 0.55 -9.08 -5.38
C ARG A 67 0.38 -10.47 -4.77
N ASP A 68 1.43 -11.27 -4.78
CA ASP A 68 1.37 -12.63 -4.25
C ASP A 68 1.65 -12.63 -2.73
N PRO A 69 0.72 -13.14 -1.90
CA PRO A 69 0.84 -13.12 -0.45
C PRO A 69 1.92 -14.07 0.08
N ALA A 70 2.19 -15.19 -0.60
CA ALA A 70 3.25 -16.10 -0.21
C ALA A 70 4.64 -15.51 -0.50
N ILE A 71 4.80 -14.79 -1.61
CA ILE A 71 6.04 -14.06 -1.93
C ILE A 71 6.24 -12.89 -0.97
N ALA A 72 5.18 -12.11 -0.71
CA ALA A 72 5.24 -11.01 0.25
C ALA A 72 5.64 -11.54 1.64
N ALA A 73 4.99 -12.59 2.13
CA ALA A 73 5.33 -13.23 3.40
C ALA A 73 6.78 -13.74 3.40
N GLN A 74 7.25 -14.45 2.38
CA GLN A 74 8.64 -14.93 2.32
C GLN A 74 9.67 -13.80 2.33
N MET A 75 9.41 -12.70 1.62
CA MET A 75 10.29 -11.52 1.61
C MET A 75 10.33 -10.84 2.98
N LEU A 76 9.17 -10.71 3.62
CA LEU A 76 9.04 -10.12 4.95
C LEU A 76 9.65 -11.01 6.02
N THR A 77 9.42 -12.32 5.98
CA THR A 77 10.04 -13.29 6.89
C THR A 77 11.56 -13.24 6.79
N LYS A 78 12.15 -13.11 5.60
CA LYS A 78 13.61 -12.90 5.49
C LYS A 78 14.10 -11.60 6.13
N ALA A 79 13.28 -10.55 6.12
CA ALA A 79 13.62 -9.24 6.69
C ALA A 79 13.39 -9.17 8.21
N PHE A 80 12.37 -9.85 8.73
CA PHE A 80 11.91 -9.75 10.12
C PHE A 80 12.26 -10.97 11.00
N LYS A 81 12.48 -12.16 10.41
CA LYS A 81 12.91 -13.38 11.13
C LYS A 81 14.43 -13.47 11.30
N ARG A 82 15.17 -12.39 10.98
CA ARG A 82 16.62 -12.29 11.15
C ARG A 82 16.95 -11.71 12.54
N ALA A 83 16.59 -12.44 13.59
CA ALA A 83 17.07 -12.25 14.96
C ALA A 83 17.06 -13.60 15.68
#